data_AF-A0AAW3GJF1-F1
#
_entry.id   AF-A0AAW3GJF1-F1
#
_cell.length_a   1.000
_cell.length_b   1.000
_cell.length_c   1.000
_cell.angle_alpha   90.00
_cell.angle_beta   90.00
_cell.angle_gamma   90.00
#
_symmetry.space_group_name_H-M   'P 1'
#
loop_
_entity.id
_entity.type
_entity.pdbx_description
1 polymer ?
#
loop_
_entity_poly.entity_id
_entity_poly.type
_entity_poly.pdbx_seq_one_letter_code
_entity_poly.pdbx_strand_id
1 'polypeptide(L)'
;MFDNNSAIMESRRDFSWKGFEEVMKVPPVISKDTVLPQGTCSYYYKYLIDEKAKTYSFKKKIELPFSFFQGSVMESGGHIIYGTSFKGAFGEIDSDGNVINSFMLKENSHPYRIGKFDFSGYWFE
;
A
#
# COMPACT_ATOMS: atom_id res chain seq x y z
N MET A 1 0.99 -3.80 6.98
CA MET A 1 0.69 -4.89 6.01
C MET A 1 -0.37 -4.34 5.07
N PHE A 2 -0.15 -4.35 3.75
CA PHE A 2 -1.17 -3.87 2.82
C PHE A 2 -2.32 -4.86 2.77
N ASP A 3 -3.55 -4.35 2.82
CA ASP A 3 -4.73 -5.12 2.49
C ASP A 3 -4.70 -5.42 0.98
N ASN A 4 -4.08 -6.54 0.60
CA ASN A 4 -4.02 -7.04 -0.77
C ASN A 4 -5.17 -8.03 -1.00
N ASN A 5 -6.40 -7.53 -0.83
CA ASN A 5 -7.66 -8.26 -1.03
C ASN A 5 -7.94 -8.60 -2.52
N SER A 6 -6.91 -8.86 -3.33
CA SER A 6 -7.13 -9.35 -4.70
C SER A 6 -7.50 -10.83 -4.65
N ALA A 7 -8.73 -11.16 -5.07
CA ALA A 7 -9.18 -12.54 -5.27
C ALA A 7 -8.52 -13.22 -6.49
N ILE A 8 -7.20 -13.07 -6.66
CA ILE A 8 -6.43 -13.59 -7.78
C ILE A 8 -5.54 -14.74 -7.29
N MET A 9 -5.80 -15.94 -7.79
CA MET A 9 -5.00 -17.13 -7.50
C MET A 9 -4.70 -17.91 -8.77
N GLU A 10 -3.67 -17.49 -9.49
CA GLU A 10 -3.32 -18.07 -10.80
C GLU A 10 -2.83 -19.53 -10.71
N SER A 11 -2.26 -19.93 -9.58
CA SER A 11 -1.75 -21.30 -9.34
C SER A 11 -2.86 -22.32 -9.03
N ARG A 12 -4.05 -21.88 -8.63
CA ARG A 12 -5.22 -22.71 -8.33
C ARG A 12 -6.48 -22.09 -8.92
N ARG A 13 -6.60 -22.15 -10.25
CA ARG A 13 -7.75 -21.60 -11.00
C ARG A 13 -9.08 -22.29 -10.66
N ASP A 14 -9.03 -23.46 -10.02
CA ASP A 14 -10.16 -24.25 -9.53
C ASP A 14 -10.64 -23.82 -8.13
N PHE A 15 -9.92 -22.91 -7.45
CA PHE A 15 -10.27 -22.50 -6.10
C PHE A 15 -11.59 -21.72 -6.06
N SER A 16 -12.46 -22.08 -5.12
CA SER A 16 -13.73 -21.40 -4.89
C SER A 16 -13.59 -20.33 -3.81
N TRP A 17 -13.89 -19.08 -4.18
CA TRP A 17 -13.97 -17.95 -3.23
C TRP A 17 -15.28 -17.92 -2.42
N LYS A 18 -16.07 -19.00 -2.43
CA LYS A 18 -17.31 -19.09 -1.64
C LYS A 18 -16.97 -19.01 -0.15
N GLY A 19 -17.58 -18.08 0.58
CA GLY A 19 -17.28 -17.80 1.99
C GLY A 19 -16.26 -16.67 2.23
N PHE A 20 -15.72 -16.06 1.18
CA PHE A 20 -14.79 -14.90 1.25
C PHE A 20 -15.43 -13.65 0.65
N GLU A 21 -16.64 -13.33 1.08
CA GLU A 21 -17.48 -12.27 0.48
C GLU A 21 -16.91 -10.86 0.67
N GLU A 22 -16.08 -10.67 1.71
CA GLU A 22 -15.38 -9.41 1.98
C GLU A 22 -14.13 -9.19 1.10
N VAL A 23 -13.64 -10.22 0.41
CA VAL A 23 -12.49 -10.10 -0.49
C VAL A 23 -12.94 -9.40 -1.77
N MET A 24 -12.36 -8.24 -2.05
CA MET A 24 -12.69 -7.49 -3.26
C MET A 24 -12.40 -8.32 -4.52
N LYS A 25 -13.44 -8.55 -5.32
CA LYS A 25 -13.30 -9.05 -6.70
C LYS A 25 -12.84 -7.91 -7.57
N VAL A 26 -11.58 -7.57 -7.44
CA VAL A 26 -10.96 -6.58 -8.30
C VAL A 26 -10.79 -7.20 -9.69
N PRO A 27 -11.06 -6.47 -10.80
CA PRO A 27 -10.91 -7.03 -12.15
C PRO A 27 -9.49 -7.60 -12.34
N PRO A 28 -9.34 -8.73 -13.04
CA PRO A 28 -8.03 -9.35 -13.29
C PRO A 28 -7.08 -8.44 -14.08
N VAL A 29 -7.63 -7.43 -14.76
CA VAL A 29 -6.88 -6.36 -15.43
C VAL A 29 -7.39 -5.03 -14.92
N ILE A 30 -6.62 -4.40 -14.03
CA ILE A 30 -6.77 -2.97 -13.74
C ILE A 30 -5.78 -2.21 -14.63
N SER A 31 -6.31 -1.46 -15.59
CA SER A 31 -5.54 -0.41 -16.27
C SER A 31 -5.70 0.92 -15.53
N LYS A 32 -4.90 1.92 -15.91
CA LYS A 32 -5.05 3.31 -15.42
C LYS A 32 -6.45 3.90 -15.65
N ASP A 33 -7.19 3.36 -16.62
CA ASP A 33 -8.53 3.82 -17.01
C ASP A 33 -9.63 3.14 -16.18
N THR A 34 -9.26 2.22 -15.28
CA THR A 34 -10.20 1.58 -14.37
C THR A 34 -10.83 2.62 -13.45
N VAL A 35 -12.16 2.66 -13.46
CA VAL A 35 -12.94 3.44 -12.50
C VAL A 35 -13.16 2.59 -11.25
N LEU A 36 -12.68 3.07 -10.11
CA LEU A 36 -12.88 2.38 -8.84
C LEU A 36 -14.26 2.74 -8.26
N PRO A 37 -14.91 1.81 -7.53
CA PRO A 37 -16.05 2.14 -6.69
C PRO A 37 -15.72 3.31 -5.74
N GLN A 38 -16.70 4.16 -5.48
CA GLN A 38 -16.54 5.27 -4.54
C GLN A 38 -16.11 4.76 -3.16
N GLY A 39 -15.13 5.43 -2.55
CA GLY A 39 -14.58 5.06 -1.24
C GLY A 39 -13.55 3.92 -1.28
N THR A 40 -13.13 3.47 -2.46
CA THR A 40 -12.07 2.46 -2.58
C THR A 40 -10.72 3.06 -2.16
N CYS A 41 -10.13 2.50 -1.11
CA CYS A 41 -8.85 2.93 -0.55
C CYS A 41 -7.98 1.74 -0.14
N SER A 42 -6.71 2.01 0.15
CA SER A 42 -5.82 1.06 0.82
C SER A 42 -5.47 1.60 2.21
N TYR A 43 -4.77 0.80 3.02
CA TYR A 43 -4.45 1.19 4.38
C TYR A 43 -3.00 0.92 4.73
N TYR A 44 -2.42 1.85 5.47
CA TYR A 44 -1.24 1.61 6.29
C TYR A 44 -1.71 1.06 7.65
N TYR A 45 -1.10 -0.05 8.07
CA TYR A 45 -1.33 -0.67 9.38
C TYR A 45 -0.02 -0.81 10.14
N LYS A 46 0.00 -0.33 11.38
CA LYS A 46 1.09 -0.53 12.33
C LYS A 46 0.65 -1.47 13.46
N TYR A 47 1.52 -2.43 13.75
CA TYR A 47 1.37 -3.34 14.88
C TYR A 47 2.65 -3.33 15.71
N LEU A 48 2.51 -3.53 17.01
CA LEU A 48 3.61 -3.82 17.91
C LEU A 48 3.60 -5.32 18.22
N ILE A 49 4.72 -6.00 17.98
CA ILE A 49 4.88 -7.43 18.20
C ILE A 49 5.60 -7.66 19.53
N ASP A 50 5.04 -8.52 20.37
CA ASP A 50 5.74 -9.12 21.51
C ASP A 50 6.06 -10.58 21.15
N GLU A 51 7.31 -10.82 20.77
CA GLU A 51 7.77 -12.14 20.34
C GLU A 51 7.85 -13.14 21.50
N LYS A 52 8.14 -12.67 22.72
CA LYS A 52 8.22 -13.53 23.91
C LYS A 52 6.84 -14.04 24.30
N ALA A 53 5.86 -13.16 24.33
CA ALA A 53 4.47 -13.51 24.59
C ALA A 53 3.77 -14.13 23.37
N LYS A 54 4.38 -14.04 22.18
CA LYS A 54 3.79 -14.44 20.88
C LYS A 54 2.47 -13.73 20.59
N THR A 55 2.42 -12.43 20.87
CA THR A 55 1.23 -11.60 20.65
C THR A 55 1.55 -10.39 19.79
N TYR A 56 0.50 -9.76 19.26
CA TYR A 56 0.60 -8.49 18.56
C TYR A 56 -0.52 -7.55 19.01
N SER A 57 -0.24 -6.25 18.99
CA SER A 57 -1.23 -5.22 19.29
C SER A 57 -1.32 -4.22 18.15
N PHE A 58 -2.56 -3.86 17.79
CA PHE A 58 -2.83 -2.81 16.82
C PHE A 58 -2.39 -1.45 17.37
N LYS A 59 -1.71 -0.65 16.54
CA LYS A 59 -1.23 0.69 16.91
C LYS A 59 -1.80 1.78 16.05
N LYS A 60 -1.96 1.53 14.76
CA LYS A 60 -2.32 2.59 13.81
C LYS A 60 -2.96 2.05 12.56
N LYS A 61 -3.97 2.77 12.06
CA LYS A 61 -4.57 2.62 10.74
C LYS A 61 -4.65 4.00 10.12
N ILE A 62 -4.12 4.15 8.91
CA ILE A 62 -4.26 5.37 8.11
C ILE A 62 -4.76 4.97 6.72
N GLU A 63 -5.74 5.70 6.21
CA GLU A 63 -6.22 5.56 4.84
C GLU A 63 -5.17 6.10 3.86
N LEU A 64 -4.91 5.33 2.80
CA LEU A 64 -4.01 5.66 1.73
C LEU A 64 -4.73 5.55 0.38
N PRO A 65 -4.24 6.25 -0.66
CA PRO A 65 -4.70 6.02 -2.02
C PRO A 65 -4.68 4.53 -2.36
N PHE A 66 -5.75 4.06 -3.01
CA PHE A 66 -5.89 2.66 -3.38
C PHE A 66 -4.66 2.17 -4.17
N SER A 67 -4.21 0.97 -3.86
CA SER A 67 -3.22 0.22 -4.64
C SER A 67 -3.79 -1.16 -4.95
N PHE A 68 -3.78 -1.52 -6.23
CA PHE A 68 -4.28 -2.82 -6.66
C PHE A 68 -3.27 -3.93 -6.36
N PHE A 69 -2.01 -3.73 -6.79
CA PHE A 69 -0.86 -4.58 -6.50
C PHE A 69 0.33 -3.73 -6.07
N GLN A 70 1.37 -4.29 -5.46
CA GLN A 70 2.65 -3.59 -5.26
C GLN A 70 2.53 -2.24 -4.50
N GLY A 71 1.61 -2.14 -3.53
CA GLY A 71 1.61 -1.02 -2.58
C GLY A 71 2.89 -1.04 -1.73
N SER A 72 3.44 0.14 -1.41
CA SER A 72 4.62 0.25 -0.57
C SER A 72 4.48 1.38 0.45
N VAL A 73 4.93 1.13 1.68
CA VAL A 73 5.01 2.11 2.77
C VAL A 73 6.37 2.02 3.42
N MET A 74 6.90 3.17 3.83
CA MET A 74 8.11 3.30 4.63
C MET A 74 7.86 4.38 5.69
N GLU A 75 8.21 4.08 6.94
CA GLU A 75 8.32 5.12 7.96
C GLU A 75 9.70 5.76 7.87
N SER A 76 9.78 7.09 7.83
CA SER A 76 11.04 7.82 7.85
C SER A 76 10.83 9.18 8.52
N GLY A 77 11.66 9.51 9.51
CA GLY A 77 11.60 10.80 10.22
C GLY A 77 10.25 11.12 10.88
N GLY A 78 9.44 10.12 11.26
CA GLY A 78 8.10 10.32 11.81
C GLY A 78 6.98 10.48 10.76
N HIS A 79 7.33 10.48 9.48
CA HIS A 79 6.40 10.52 8.36
C HIS A 79 6.18 9.13 7.76
N ILE A 80 5.15 8.99 6.93
CA ILE A 80 4.88 7.78 6.16
C ILE A 80 5.00 8.11 4.68
N ILE A 81 5.94 7.45 4.02
CA ILE A 81 6.15 7.53 2.59
C ILE A 81 5.34 6.40 1.97
N TYR A 82 4.45 6.72 1.05
CA TYR A 82 3.58 5.75 0.38
C TYR A 82 3.84 5.72 -1.12
N GLY A 83 3.62 4.55 -1.73
CA GLY A 83 3.58 4.37 -3.17
C GLY A 83 2.45 3.42 -3.55
N THR A 84 1.70 3.77 -4.59
CA THR A 84 0.67 2.91 -5.17
C THR A 84 1.02 2.59 -6.62
N SER A 85 0.82 1.33 -7.01
CA SER A 85 0.87 0.98 -8.42
C SER A 85 -0.32 1.57 -9.18
N PHE A 86 -1.44 1.84 -8.52
CA PHE A 86 -2.60 2.38 -9.19
C PHE A 86 -2.34 3.83 -9.57
N LYS A 87 -2.35 4.11 -10.88
CA LYS A 87 -2.04 5.43 -11.48
C LYS A 87 -0.64 5.99 -11.14
N GLY A 88 0.25 5.19 -10.57
CA GLY A 88 1.64 5.57 -10.32
C GLY A 88 1.82 6.72 -9.33
N ALA A 89 0.89 6.88 -8.39
CA ALA A 89 0.97 7.92 -7.37
C ALA A 89 1.88 7.51 -6.20
N PHE A 90 2.62 8.45 -5.65
CA PHE A 90 3.43 8.26 -4.45
C PHE A 90 3.57 9.58 -3.70
N GLY A 91 3.88 9.53 -2.41
CA GLY A 91 3.91 10.73 -1.61
C GLY A 91 4.35 10.49 -0.19
N GLU A 92 4.16 11.52 0.62
CA GLU A 92 4.53 11.57 2.03
C GLU A 92 3.37 12.18 2.80
N ILE A 93 2.99 11.51 3.88
CA ILE A 93 1.99 11.98 4.84
C ILE A 93 2.64 12.10 6.22
N ASP A 94 2.09 12.99 7.04
CA ASP A 94 2.48 13.09 8.44
C ASP A 94 1.94 11.91 9.28
N SER A 95 2.18 11.96 10.59
CA SER A 95 1.68 10.94 11.50
C SER A 95 0.15 10.90 11.60
N ASP A 96 -0.57 11.95 11.29
CA ASP A 96 -2.02 11.98 11.45
C ASP A 96 -2.74 11.59 10.16
N GLY A 97 -1.98 11.43 9.07
CA GLY A 97 -2.48 11.07 7.75
C GLY A 97 -2.69 12.25 6.83
N ASN A 98 -2.25 13.45 7.22
CA ASN A 98 -2.34 14.63 6.35
C ASN A 98 -1.25 14.57 5.28
N VAL A 99 -1.63 14.92 4.05
CA VAL A 99 -0.70 14.95 2.92
C VAL A 99 0.29 16.08 3.08
N ILE A 100 1.58 15.75 3.11
CA ILE A 100 2.67 16.71 3.03
C ILE A 100 2.97 16.97 1.54
N ASN A 101 3.20 15.91 0.77
CA ASN A 101 3.47 15.97 -0.67
C ASN A 101 2.90 14.74 -1.39
N SER A 102 2.49 14.92 -2.65
CA SER A 102 2.08 13.82 -3.53
C SER A 102 2.56 14.07 -4.96
N PHE A 103 3.01 13.02 -5.61
CA PHE A 103 3.58 13.00 -6.95
C PHE A 103 2.94 11.89 -7.78
N MET A 104 3.08 11.99 -9.10
CA MET A 104 2.61 10.99 -10.05
C MET A 104 3.70 10.73 -11.06
N LEU A 105 4.01 9.46 -11.30
CA LEU A 105 4.90 9.08 -12.38
C LEU A 105 4.26 9.38 -13.74
N LYS A 106 5.07 9.81 -14.71
CA LYS A 106 4.64 9.95 -16.11
C LYS A 106 4.49 8.57 -16.75
N GLU A 107 3.66 8.49 -17.80
CA GLU A 107 3.57 7.36 -18.75
C GLU A 107 3.52 5.94 -18.16
N ASN A 108 2.32 5.37 -17.94
CA ASN A 108 2.06 3.94 -17.61
C ASN A 108 3.05 3.27 -16.62
N SER A 109 3.72 4.07 -15.80
CA SER A 109 4.81 3.62 -14.94
C SER A 109 4.25 3.40 -13.55
N HIS A 110 4.58 2.25 -12.99
CA HIS A 110 4.07 1.80 -11.71
C HIS A 110 5.26 1.60 -10.76
N PRO A 111 5.34 2.35 -9.64
CA PRO A 111 6.42 2.14 -8.72
C PRO A 111 6.26 0.78 -8.04
N TYR A 112 7.32 -0.04 -8.05
CA TYR A 112 7.32 -1.27 -7.26
C TYR A 112 7.52 -0.97 -5.76
N ARG A 113 8.48 -0.10 -5.44
CA ARG A 113 8.78 0.38 -4.09
C ARG A 113 9.22 1.84 -4.16
N ILE A 114 8.84 2.61 -3.15
CA ILE A 114 9.31 3.99 -2.92
C ILE A 114 10.04 4.04 -1.60
N GLY A 115 11.13 4.80 -1.54
CA GLY A 115 11.90 5.05 -0.33
C GLY A 115 12.42 6.48 -0.30
N LYS A 116 12.61 7.00 0.91
CA LYS A 116 13.20 8.31 1.18
C LYS A 116 14.36 8.11 2.13
N PHE A 117 15.57 8.40 1.65
CA PHE A 117 16.82 8.22 2.37
C PHE A 117 17.53 9.57 2.51
N ASP A 118 18.18 9.79 3.64
CA ASP A 118 19.00 10.98 3.90
C ASP A 118 20.40 10.89 3.23
N PHE A 119 20.76 9.70 2.72
CA PHE A 119 22.06 9.40 2.11
C PHE A 119 23.27 9.67 3.03
N SER A 120 23.04 9.77 4.35
CA SER A 120 24.10 9.97 5.33
C SER A 120 25.09 8.80 5.31
N GLY A 121 26.39 9.11 5.28
CA GLY A 121 27.46 8.10 5.20
C GLY A 121 27.64 7.45 3.82
N TYR A 122 26.86 7.85 2.81
CA TYR A 122 27.08 7.45 1.42
C TYR A 122 27.60 8.60 0.56
N TRP A 123 26.95 9.76 0.65
CA TRP A 123 27.24 10.91 -0.21
C TRP A 123 27.82 12.11 0.54
N PHE A 124 27.67 12.13 1.86
CA PHE A 124 28.15 13.20 2.72
C PHE A 124 28.82 12.52 3.93
N GLU A 125 30.16 12.56 3.92
CA GLU A 125 31.02 12.23 5.08
C GLU A 125 31.00 13.37 6.11
#